data_AF-A0A7X7P2Q9-F1
#
_entry.id   AF-A0A7X7P2Q9-F1
#
_cell.length_a   1.000
_cell.length_b   1.000
_cell.length_c   1.000
_cell.angle_alpha   90.00
_cell.angle_beta   90.00
_cell.angle_gamma   90.00
#
_symmetry.space_group_name_H-M   'P 1'
#
loop_
_entity.id
_entity.type
_entity.pdbx_description
1 polymer ?
#
loop_
_entity_poly.entity_id
_entity_poly.type
_entity_poly.pdbx_seq_one_letter_code
_entity_poly.pdbx_strand_id
1 'polypeptide(L)'
;MIELLVVIAILAILLAILIPVVGKGLEAARRTRCAGNLRGIVNATHLYLADHRNVFPDLEWDRQYEQCEILHPYIGDPTVYICPTARRDGSGGDNWPEYYATTIGGVEFCTDYKFNDSMFARNVS
;
A
#
# COMPACT_ATOMS: atom_id res chain seq x y z
N MET A 1 -21.87 -44.09 -18.03
CA MET A 1 -20.59 -43.77 -17.34
C MET A 1 -19.69 -42.83 -18.14
N ILE A 2 -19.68 -42.93 -19.48
CA ILE A 2 -18.85 -42.09 -20.35
C ILE A 2 -19.31 -40.61 -20.39
N GLU A 3 -20.60 -40.34 -20.20
CA GLU A 3 -21.14 -38.97 -20.17
C GLU A 3 -20.57 -38.13 -19.03
N LEU A 4 -20.33 -38.71 -17.86
CA LEU A 4 -19.76 -38.00 -16.71
C LEU A 4 -18.27 -37.67 -16.92
N LEU A 5 -17.55 -38.57 -17.61
CA LEU A 5 -16.12 -38.44 -17.91
C LEU A 5 -15.82 -37.29 -18.87
N VAL A 6 -16.70 -37.05 -19.86
CA VAL A 6 -16.54 -35.93 -20.80
C VAL A 6 -16.71 -34.59 -20.10
N VAL A 7 -17.66 -34.49 -19.17
CA VAL A 7 -17.95 -33.25 -18.45
C VAL A 7 -16.76 -32.80 -17.59
N ILE A 8 -16.19 -33.73 -16.83
CA ILE A 8 -15.02 -33.41 -15.99
C ILE A 8 -13.78 -33.04 -16.82
N ALA A 9 -13.61 -33.64 -18.01
CA ALA A 9 -12.51 -33.32 -18.91
C ALA A 9 -12.62 -31.87 -19.43
N ILE A 10 -13.81 -31.41 -19.79
CA ILE A 10 -14.02 -30.04 -20.27
C ILE A 10 -13.85 -29.03 -19.12
N LEU A 11 -14.37 -29.33 -17.91
CA LEU A 11 -14.17 -28.47 -16.74
C LEU A 11 -12.68 -28.28 -16.40
N ALA A 12 -11.87 -29.35 -16.50
CA ALA A 12 -10.43 -29.26 -16.26
C ALA A 12 -9.72 -28.34 -17.27
N ILE A 13 -10.08 -28.41 -18.55
CA ILE A 13 -9.51 -27.55 -19.60
C ILE A 13 -9.86 -26.07 -19.35
N LEU A 14 -11.12 -25.78 -18.99
CA LEU A 14 -11.57 -24.42 -18.70
C LEU A 14 -10.83 -23.82 -17.49
N LEU A 15 -10.68 -24.59 -16.40
CA LEU A 15 -9.96 -24.14 -15.21
C LEU A 15 -8.47 -23.92 -15.48
N ALA A 16 -7.83 -24.77 -16.30
CA ALA A 16 -6.42 -24.63 -16.66
C ALA A 16 -6.12 -23.29 -17.36
N ILE A 17 -7.06 -22.78 -18.16
CA ILE A 17 -6.93 -21.48 -18.84
C ILE A 17 -7.25 -20.31 -17.89
N LEU A 18 -8.16 -20.51 -16.92
CA LEU A 18 -8.60 -19.45 -16.01
C LEU A 18 -7.56 -19.07 -14.95
N ILE A 19 -6.86 -20.05 -14.38
CA ILE A 19 -5.85 -19.85 -13.31
C ILE A 19 -4.78 -18.80 -13.66
N PRO A 20 -4.11 -18.83 -14.85
CA PRO A 20 -3.07 -17.85 -15.17
C PRO A 20 -3.62 -16.42 -15.37
N VAL A 21 -4.88 -16.28 -15.79
CA VAL A 21 -5.52 -14.97 -15.99
C VAL A 21 -5.86 -14.32 -14.66
N VAL A 22 -6.33 -15.10 -13.68
CA VAL A 22 -6.67 -14.62 -12.33
C VAL A 22 -5.44 -14.05 -11.61
N GLY A 23 -4.25 -14.61 -11.83
CA GLY A 23 -3.00 -14.10 -11.24
C GLY A 23 -2.70 -12.64 -11.62
N LYS A 24 -2.83 -12.29 -12.91
CA LYS A 24 -2.61 -10.91 -13.40
C LYS A 24 -3.67 -9.94 -12.87
N GLY A 25 -4.93 -10.39 -12.78
CA GLY A 25 -6.02 -9.60 -12.22
C GLY A 25 -5.81 -9.30 -10.73
N LEU A 26 -5.28 -10.27 -9.98
CA LEU A 26 -4.99 -10.10 -8.56
C LEU A 26 -3.84 -9.10 -8.32
N GLU A 27 -2.78 -9.12 -9.12
CA GLU A 27 -1.72 -8.13 -9.04
C GLU A 27 -2.23 -6.70 -9.32
N ALA A 28 -3.08 -6.54 -10.34
CA ALA A 28 -3.72 -5.26 -10.63
C ALA A 28 -4.62 -4.80 -9.48
N ALA A 29 -5.38 -5.70 -8.87
CA ALA A 29 -6.22 -5.41 -7.71
C ALA A 29 -5.39 -4.98 -6.49
N ARG A 30 -4.26 -5.67 -6.21
CA ARG A 30 -3.34 -5.31 -5.12
C ARG A 30 -2.73 -3.93 -5.33
N ARG A 31 -2.32 -3.58 -6.56
CA ARG A 31 -1.84 -2.23 -6.91
C ARG A 31 -2.92 -1.17 -6.72
N THR A 32 -4.14 -1.47 -7.14
CA THR A 32 -5.29 -0.57 -6.98
C THR A 32 -5.58 -0.31 -5.49
N ARG A 33 -5.44 -1.34 -4.65
CA ARG A 33 -5.55 -1.20 -3.19
C ARG A 33 -4.48 -0.28 -2.62
N CYS A 34 -3.21 -0.42 -3.03
CA CYS A 34 -2.16 0.50 -2.60
C CYS A 34 -2.43 1.96 -3.04
N ALA A 35 -2.90 2.15 -4.27
CA ALA A 35 -3.28 3.49 -4.75
C ALA A 35 -4.45 4.08 -3.96
N GLY A 36 -5.42 3.26 -3.56
CA GLY A 36 -6.53 3.66 -2.69
C GLY A 36 -6.05 4.08 -1.29
N ASN A 37 -5.16 3.29 -0.70
CA ASN A 37 -4.54 3.60 0.58
C ASN A 37 -3.78 4.93 0.52
N LEU A 38 -2.99 5.15 -0.54
CA LEU A 38 -2.25 6.40 -0.74
C LEU A 38 -3.17 7.62 -0.82
N ARG A 39 -4.31 7.51 -1.52
CA ARG A 39 -5.33 8.57 -1.55
C ARG A 39 -5.90 8.85 -0.16
N GLY A 40 -6.07 7.83 0.67
CA GLY A 40 -6.47 7.99 2.06
C GLY A 40 -5.47 8.82 2.87
N ILE A 41 -4.18 8.56 2.69
CA ILE A 41 -3.11 9.29 3.40
C ILE A 41 -2.98 10.74 2.90
N VAL A 42 -3.13 10.96 1.58
CA VAL A 42 -3.16 12.32 1.01
C VAL A 42 -4.36 13.11 1.56
N ASN A 43 -5.54 12.50 1.63
CA ASN A 43 -6.71 13.14 2.21
C ASN A 43 -6.49 13.47 3.69
N ALA A 44 -5.91 12.55 4.47
CA ALA A 44 -5.55 12.81 5.86
C ALA A 44 -4.56 13.98 6.00
N THR A 45 -3.59 14.08 5.08
CA THR A 45 -2.65 15.20 5.02
C THR A 45 -3.37 16.51 4.73
N HIS A 46 -4.34 16.52 3.80
CA HIS A 46 -5.15 17.71 3.54
C HIS A 46 -6.00 18.13 4.76
N LEU A 47 -6.54 17.18 5.51
CA LEU A 47 -7.25 17.48 6.76
C LEU A 47 -6.31 18.09 7.80
N TYR A 48 -5.10 17.52 7.96
CA TYR A 48 -4.08 18.10 8.82
C TYR A 48 -3.73 19.53 8.42
N LEU A 49 -3.50 19.79 7.13
CA LEU A 49 -3.20 21.13 6.61
C LEU A 49 -4.32 22.13 6.91
N ALA A 50 -5.57 21.72 6.77
CA ALA A 50 -6.73 22.56 7.08
C ALA A 50 -6.71 23.01 8.55
N ASP A 51 -6.35 22.11 9.47
CA ASP A 51 -6.28 22.39 10.89
C ASP A 51 -5.00 23.17 11.29
N HIS A 52 -3.92 23.05 10.50
CA HIS A 52 -2.59 23.59 10.81
C HIS A 52 -2.19 24.79 9.93
N ARG A 53 -3.15 25.63 9.53
CA ARG A 53 -2.90 26.86 8.72
C ARG A 53 -2.11 26.60 7.43
N ASN A 54 -2.35 25.47 6.77
CA ASN A 54 -1.67 25.01 5.56
C ASN A 54 -0.15 24.83 5.72
N VAL A 55 0.33 24.59 6.94
CA VAL A 55 1.73 24.25 7.21
C VAL A 55 1.88 22.74 7.15
N PHE A 56 2.76 22.25 6.27
CA PHE A 56 3.10 20.83 6.23
C PHE A 56 3.83 20.44 7.52
N PRO A 57 3.68 19.17 7.98
CA PRO A 57 4.51 18.68 9.06
C PRO A 57 5.98 18.82 8.67
N ASP A 58 6.81 19.27 9.60
CA ASP A 58 8.25 19.36 9.38
C ASP A 58 8.83 17.94 9.40
N LEU A 59 9.08 17.40 8.21
CA LEU A 59 9.58 16.05 8.04
C LEU A 59 11.08 16.13 7.78
N GLU A 60 11.87 16.12 8.85
CA GLU A 60 13.29 15.83 8.72
C GLU A 60 13.47 14.47 8.00
N TRP A 61 14.48 14.36 7.14
CA TRP A 61 14.71 13.16 6.31
C TRP A 61 14.83 11.87 7.12
N ASP A 62 15.33 11.98 8.35
CA ASP A 62 15.51 10.87 9.29
C ASP A 62 14.27 10.59 10.15
N ARG A 63 13.19 11.36 9.99
CA ARG A 63 12.00 11.33 10.85
C ARG A 63 10.69 11.14 10.10
N GLN A 64 10.70 10.40 9.00
CA GLN A 64 9.49 10.05 8.26
C GLN A 64 8.42 9.33 9.10
N TYR A 65 8.81 8.65 10.18
CA TYR A 65 7.88 8.02 11.10
C TYR A 65 7.02 9.03 11.88
N GLU A 66 7.52 10.26 12.11
CA GLU A 66 6.76 11.33 12.77
C GLU A 66 5.54 11.70 11.94
N GLN A 67 5.62 11.61 10.61
CA GLN A 67 4.46 11.82 9.73
C GLN A 67 3.32 10.86 10.07
N CYS A 68 3.63 9.61 10.40
CA CYS A 68 2.63 8.60 10.72
C CYS A 68 1.94 8.89 12.04
N GLU A 69 2.69 9.37 13.03
CA GLU A 69 2.17 9.77 14.33
C GLU A 69 1.31 11.03 14.21
N ILE A 70 1.77 12.03 13.45
CA ILE A 70 1.06 13.29 13.21
C ILE A 70 -0.26 13.05 12.45
N LEU A 71 -0.25 12.15 11.46
CA LEU A 71 -1.43 11.84 10.66
C LEU A 71 -2.34 10.78 11.29
N HIS A 72 -1.89 10.08 12.33
CA HIS A 72 -2.67 9.05 13.03
C HIS A 72 -4.09 9.50 13.41
N PRO A 73 -4.35 10.69 14.00
CA PRO A 73 -5.71 11.12 14.33
C PRO A 73 -6.62 11.37 13.11
N TYR A 74 -6.04 11.58 11.92
CA TYR A 74 -6.77 11.82 10.68
C TYR A 74 -7.01 10.53 9.87
N ILE A 75 -6.38 9.43 10.29
CA ILE A 75 -6.45 8.13 9.63
C ILE A 75 -7.23 7.17 10.52
N GLY A 76 -8.35 6.66 10.01
CA GLY A 76 -9.21 5.75 10.78
C GLY A 76 -8.62 4.35 10.99
N ASP A 77 -7.78 3.87 10.05
CA ASP A 77 -7.16 2.55 10.12
C ASP A 77 -5.65 2.63 9.78
N PRO A 78 -4.75 2.27 10.72
CA PRO A 78 -3.31 2.34 10.51
C PRO A 78 -2.81 1.28 9.50
N THR A 79 -3.61 0.29 9.11
CA THR A 79 -3.22 -0.65 8.03
C THR A 79 -3.07 0.03 6.67
N VAL A 80 -3.55 1.27 6.53
CA VAL A 80 -3.40 2.09 5.31
C VAL A 80 -1.93 2.28 4.92
N TYR A 81 -1.01 2.30 5.89
CA TYR A 81 0.42 2.49 5.67
C TYR A 81 1.11 1.29 5.02
N ILE A 82 0.43 0.14 4.98
CA ILE A 82 0.93 -1.10 4.40
C ILE A 82 0.38 -1.25 2.98
N CYS A 83 1.27 -1.48 2.02
CA CYS A 83 0.95 -1.76 0.63
C CYS A 83 1.09 -3.28 0.37
N PRO A 84 0.01 -3.99 -0.03
CA PRO A 84 0.07 -5.42 -0.33
C PRO A 84 1.01 -5.82 -1.49
N THR A 85 1.49 -4.85 -2.28
CA THR A 85 2.49 -5.08 -3.35
C THR A 85 3.91 -4.71 -2.95
N ALA A 86 4.13 -4.16 -1.76
CA ALA A 86 5.46 -3.82 -1.29
C ALA A 86 6.29 -5.08 -1.06
N ARG A 87 7.57 -5.02 -1.42
CA ARG A 87 8.52 -6.08 -1.09
C ARG A 87 8.89 -5.94 0.38
N ARG A 88 8.64 -6.99 1.16
CA ARG A 88 9.01 -7.10 2.59
C ARG A 88 10.38 -7.74 2.79
N ASP A 89 11.27 -7.55 1.84
CA ASP A 89 12.64 -8.09 1.85
C ASP A 89 13.64 -7.12 2.51
N GLY A 90 13.15 -6.12 3.25
CA GLY A 90 13.97 -5.04 3.79
C GLY A 90 14.54 -4.10 2.71
N SER A 91 14.25 -4.34 1.42
CA SER A 91 14.58 -3.44 0.32
C SER A 91 13.42 -2.49 0.04
N GLY A 92 13.11 -1.64 1.03
CA GLY A 92 12.52 -0.35 0.70
C GLY A 92 13.49 0.31 -0.29
N GLY A 93 13.15 0.27 -1.58
CA GLY A 93 14.09 0.33 -2.71
C GLY A 93 15.46 0.95 -2.41
N ASP A 94 16.49 0.11 -2.45
CA ASP A 94 17.93 0.38 -2.40
C ASP A 94 18.49 1.35 -1.34
N ASN A 95 17.70 1.96 -0.44
CA ASN A 95 18.22 2.91 0.55
C ASN A 95 17.41 3.06 1.85
N TRP A 96 16.33 2.30 2.11
CA TRP A 96 15.55 2.46 3.34
C TRP A 96 15.84 1.29 4.29
N PRO A 97 16.74 1.45 5.29
CA PRO A 97 16.94 0.43 6.31
C PRO A 97 15.64 0.20 7.10
N GLU A 98 15.53 -0.98 7.69
CA GLU A 98 14.45 -1.57 8.51
C GLU A 98 13.92 -0.68 9.67
N TYR A 99 14.43 0.55 9.83
CA TYR A 99 14.26 1.46 10.97
C TYR A 99 13.09 2.46 10.88
N TYR A 100 12.37 2.56 9.77
CA TYR A 100 11.25 3.53 9.61
C TYR A 100 9.90 2.99 10.11
N ALA A 101 9.92 2.36 11.27
CA ALA A 101 8.75 1.80 11.90
C ALA A 101 8.29 2.71 13.04
N THR A 102 7.01 3.08 13.04
CA THR A 102 6.39 3.79 14.18
C THR A 102 5.54 2.83 14.98
N THR A 103 5.56 2.94 16.31
CA THR A 103 4.65 2.16 17.17
C THR A 103 3.43 2.99 17.50
N ILE A 104 2.26 2.59 16.98
CA ILE A 104 0.99 3.24 17.30
C ILE A 104 0.13 2.24 18.08
N GLY A 105 -0.21 2.57 19.33
CA GLY A 105 -1.07 1.71 20.16
C GLY A 105 -0.47 0.34 20.49
N GLY A 106 0.86 0.22 20.49
CA GLY A 106 1.59 -1.04 20.75
C GLY A 106 1.78 -1.94 19.52
N VAL A 107 1.40 -1.47 18.33
CA VAL A 107 1.67 -2.16 17.06
C VAL A 107 2.66 -1.34 16.24
N GLU A 108 3.69 -2.01 15.74
CA GLU A 108 4.72 -1.41 14.89
C GLU A 108 4.27 -1.37 13.42
N PHE A 109 4.33 -0.19 12.81
CA PHE A 109 3.94 0.07 11.43
C PHE A 109 5.12 0.65 10.66
N CYS A 110 5.60 -0.07 9.66
CA CYS A 110 6.49 0.46 8.64
C CYS A 110 5.63 1.06 7.51
N THR A 111 5.93 2.26 7.03
CA THR A 111 5.27 2.78 5.83
C THR A 111 5.91 2.18 4.59
N ASP A 112 5.12 1.50 3.78
CA ASP A 112 5.58 0.98 2.49
C ASP A 112 5.67 2.09 1.41
N TYR A 113 5.17 3.30 1.71
CA TYR A 113 5.13 4.43 0.79
C TYR A 113 6.27 5.41 1.06
N LYS A 114 7.00 5.78 0.01
CA LYS A 114 8.05 6.81 0.09
C LYS A 114 7.44 8.21 0.02
N PHE A 115 7.15 8.82 1.17
CA PHE A 115 6.55 10.16 1.21
C PHE A 115 7.54 11.30 0.91
N ASN A 116 8.85 11.08 1.11
CA ASN A 116 9.91 12.09 0.87
C ASN A 116 10.82 11.76 -0.34
N ASP A 117 10.51 10.75 -1.14
CA ASP A 117 11.27 10.50 -2.37
C ASP A 117 10.70 11.38 -3.49
N SER A 118 11.59 12.06 -4.21
CA SER A 118 11.31 12.94 -5.35
C SER A 118 10.40 12.33 -6.44
N MET A 119 10.14 11.02 -6.38
CA MET A 119 9.10 10.34 -7.16
C MET A 119 7.66 10.81 -6.87
N PHE A 120 7.33 11.26 -5.65
CA PHE A 120 5.97 11.76 -5.34
C PHE A 120 5.66 13.04 -6.13
N ALA A 121 6.68 13.88 -6.38
CA ALA A 121 6.54 15.11 -7.15
C ALA A 121 6.38 14.88 -8.67
N ARG A 122 6.72 13.71 -9.20
CA ARG A 122 6.68 13.43 -10.66
C ARG A 122 5.39 12.79 -11.17
N ASN A 123 4.54 12.27 -10.29
CA ASN A 123 3.30 11.57 -10.67
C ASN A 123 2.00 12.31 -10.28
N VAL A 124 2.10 13.60 -9.89
CA VAL A 124 0.95 14.46 -9.54
C VAL A 124 0.86 15.68 -10.48
N SER A 125 1.46 15.61 -11.67
CA SER A 125 1.30 16.59 -12.75
C SER A 125 0.50 16.01 -13.91
#